data_AF-A0A9Q0I0I3-F1
#
_entry.id   AF-A0A9Q0I0I3-F1
#
_cell.length_a   1.000
_cell.length_b   1.000
_cell.length_c   1.000
_cell.angle_alpha   90.00
_cell.angle_beta   90.00
_cell.angle_gamma   90.00
#
_symmetry.space_group_name_H-M   'P 1'
#
loop_
_entity.id
_entity.type
_entity.pdbx_description
1 polymer ?
#
loop_
_entity_poly.entity_id
_entity_poly.type
_entity_poly.pdbx_seq_one_letter_code
_entity_poly.pdbx_strand_id
1 'polypeptide(L)'
;MVKVVNSVSDALNAMQKETVGLKARTKADLQRAPVRGARLKGCANGSRPRDCADLYAGGQHEDGIYSVFPVHHPAGFQVYCDMTTDGGGWT
;
A
#
# COMPACT_ATOMS: atom_id res chain seq x y z
N MET A 1 -51.84 -24.69 15.22
CA MET A 1 -50.83 -24.90 14.16
C MET A 1 -49.82 -23.74 14.14
N VAL A 2 -49.19 -23.44 15.30
CA VAL A 2 -48.31 -22.25 15.46
C VAL A 2 -47.11 -22.53 16.39
N LYS A 3 -46.69 -23.81 16.49
CA LYS A 3 -45.47 -24.20 17.25
C LYS A 3 -44.28 -24.51 16.33
N VAL A 4 -44.54 -24.80 15.05
CA VAL A 4 -43.49 -25.00 14.04
C VAL A 4 -42.95 -23.68 13.53
N VAL A 5 -43.79 -22.65 13.37
CA VAL A 5 -43.37 -21.37 12.79
C VAL A 5 -42.38 -20.59 13.67
N ASN A 6 -42.45 -20.74 15.00
CA ASN A 6 -41.48 -20.13 15.92
C ASN A 6 -40.13 -20.85 15.83
N SER A 7 -40.15 -22.19 15.80
CA SER A 7 -38.92 -22.99 15.68
C SER A 7 -38.22 -22.79 14.33
N VAL A 8 -38.96 -22.67 13.24
CA VAL A 8 -38.40 -22.39 11.91
C VAL A 8 -37.90 -20.94 11.82
N SER A 9 -38.55 -19.99 12.50
CA SER A 9 -38.08 -18.60 12.58
C SER A 9 -36.79 -18.46 13.38
N ASP A 10 -36.68 -19.16 14.51
CA ASP A 10 -35.46 -19.21 15.33
C ASP A 10 -34.30 -19.87 14.56
N ALA A 11 -34.58 -20.92 13.79
CA ALA A 11 -33.58 -21.58 12.94
C ALA A 11 -33.11 -20.70 11.77
N LEU A 12 -34.03 -19.97 11.12
CA LEU A 12 -33.69 -19.02 10.05
C LEU A 12 -32.87 -17.84 10.58
N ASN A 13 -33.21 -17.31 11.76
CA ASN A 13 -32.43 -16.24 12.41
C ASN A 13 -31.01 -16.70 12.80
N ALA A 14 -30.85 -17.95 13.25
CA ALA A 14 -29.53 -18.51 13.57
C ALA A 14 -28.63 -18.63 12.33
N MET A 15 -29.18 -19.03 11.18
CA MET A 15 -28.43 -19.12 9.91
C MET A 15 -28.09 -17.75 9.30
N GLN A 16 -28.91 -16.73 9.53
CA GLN A 16 -28.62 -15.34 9.11
C GLN A 16 -27.50 -14.71 9.94
N LYS A 17 -27.39 -15.04 11.23
CA LYS A 17 -26.36 -14.48 12.11
C LYS A 17 -24.94 -14.95 11.74
N GLU A 18 -24.80 -16.16 11.19
CA GLU A 18 -23.53 -16.73 10.75
C GLU A 18 -23.09 -16.25 9.35
N THR A 19 -24.03 -15.86 8.47
CA THR A 19 -23.72 -15.33 7.12
C THR A 19 -23.43 -13.83 7.08
N VAL A 20 -23.73 -13.09 8.16
CA VAL A 20 -23.36 -11.67 8.34
C VAL A 20 -21.92 -11.51 8.86
N GLY A 21 -21.29 -12.57 9.38
CA GLY A 21 -19.86 -12.60 9.73
C GLY A 21 -18.91 -12.71 8.53
N LEU A 22 -19.39 -13.21 7.39
CA LEU A 22 -18.63 -13.31 6.13
C LEU A 22 -18.84 -12.12 5.18
N LYS A 23 -19.83 -11.24 5.43
CA LYS A 23 -20.00 -9.97 4.72
C LYS A 23 -19.31 -8.77 5.40
N ALA A 24 -18.67 -8.99 6.56
CA ALA A 24 -17.95 -7.95 7.30
C ALA A 24 -16.42 -8.14 7.31
N ARG A 25 -15.85 -8.95 6.39
CA ARG A 25 -14.39 -9.20 6.30
C ARG A 25 -13.72 -8.79 4.99
N THR A 26 -14.44 -8.22 4.02
CA THR A 26 -13.83 -7.68 2.78
C THR A 26 -13.46 -6.19 2.84
N LYS A 27 -13.20 -5.65 4.05
CA LYS A 27 -12.51 -4.35 4.23
C LYS A 27 -11.51 -4.30 5.39
N ALA A 28 -11.38 -5.37 6.18
CA ALA A 28 -10.49 -5.40 7.35
C ALA A 28 -9.17 -6.13 7.10
N ASP A 29 -9.11 -7.10 6.18
CA ASP A 29 -7.88 -7.87 5.91
C ASP A 29 -6.98 -7.28 4.80
N LEU A 30 -7.37 -6.13 4.23
CA LEU A 30 -6.44 -5.23 3.50
C LEU A 30 -5.78 -4.20 4.42
N GLN A 31 -6.11 -4.16 5.71
CA GLN A 31 -5.52 -3.22 6.67
C GLN A 31 -4.32 -3.81 7.41
N ARG A 32 -3.58 -4.74 6.78
CA ARG A 32 -2.27 -5.17 7.28
C ARG A 32 -1.19 -5.23 6.21
N ALA A 33 -1.05 -4.13 5.48
CA ALA A 33 0.27 -3.53 5.37
C ALA A 33 0.18 -2.15 6.01
N PRO A 34 1.22 -1.66 6.70
CA PRO A 34 1.36 -0.24 6.93
C PRO A 34 1.44 0.43 5.55
N VAL A 35 0.30 0.85 5.02
CA VAL A 35 0.21 2.09 4.25
C VAL A 35 0.10 3.27 5.21
N ARG A 36 0.78 3.18 6.38
CA ARG A 36 1.59 4.33 6.79
C ARG A 36 2.47 4.53 5.59
N GLY A 37 2.10 5.47 4.74
CA GLY A 37 2.90 5.83 3.59
C GLY A 37 4.32 5.80 4.08
N ALA A 38 5.13 4.90 3.51
CA ALA A 38 6.45 5.36 3.20
C ALA A 38 6.15 6.66 2.46
N ARG A 39 6.26 7.80 3.17
CA ARG A 39 6.86 8.94 2.52
C ARG A 39 8.16 8.31 2.04
N LEU A 40 8.14 7.80 0.80
CA LEU A 40 9.24 7.98 -0.11
C LEU A 40 9.61 9.42 0.21
N LYS A 41 10.76 9.58 0.85
CA LYS A 41 11.20 10.84 1.41
C LYS A 41 11.34 11.73 0.18
N GLY A 42 10.21 12.34 -0.16
CA GLY A 42 10.01 12.93 -1.46
C GLY A 42 10.90 14.13 -1.50
N CYS A 43 11.39 14.46 -2.69
CA CYS A 43 12.11 15.70 -2.90
C CYS A 43 11.34 16.84 -2.21
N ALA A 44 12.04 17.76 -1.54
CA ALA A 44 11.47 18.75 -0.63
C ALA A 44 10.32 19.59 -1.24
N ASN A 45 10.19 19.61 -2.57
CA ASN A 45 9.21 20.36 -3.34
C ASN A 45 7.93 19.56 -3.69
N GLY A 46 7.77 18.31 -3.21
CA GLY A 46 6.63 17.46 -3.56
C GLY A 46 6.64 16.92 -5.00
N SER A 47 7.70 17.22 -5.76
CA SER A 47 7.96 16.63 -7.07
C SER A 47 8.46 15.19 -6.93
N ARG A 48 8.14 14.35 -7.92
CA ARG A 48 8.71 12.99 -8.01
C ARG A 48 10.20 13.07 -8.39
N PRO A 49 11.06 12.20 -7.86
CA PRO A 49 12.49 12.21 -8.18
C PRO A 49 12.70 11.84 -9.66
N ARG A 50 13.59 12.56 -10.35
CA ARG A 50 13.90 12.29 -11.76
C ARG A 50 15.00 11.25 -11.93
N ASP A 51 15.86 11.12 -10.93
CA ASP A 51 17.03 10.23 -10.89
C ASP A 51 17.41 9.88 -9.44
N CYS A 52 18.48 9.11 -9.28
CA CYS A 52 19.01 8.72 -7.97
C CYS A 52 19.61 9.90 -7.19
N ALA A 53 20.07 10.97 -7.87
CA ALA A 53 20.58 12.17 -7.21
C ALA A 53 19.45 12.95 -6.51
N ASP A 54 18.29 13.08 -7.15
CA ASP A 54 17.09 13.67 -6.56
C ASP A 54 16.61 12.88 -5.31
N LEU A 55 16.75 11.55 -5.33
CA LEU A 55 16.46 10.67 -4.18
C LEU A 55 17.48 10.88 -3.05
N TYR A 56 18.76 10.91 -3.39
CA TYR A 56 19.84 11.14 -2.43
C TYR A 56 19.69 12.49 -1.73
N ALA A 57 19.45 13.57 -2.50
CA ALA A 57 19.14 14.89 -1.96
C ALA A 57 17.84 14.92 -1.13
N GLY A 58 16.89 14.02 -1.41
CA GLY A 58 15.69 13.77 -0.60
C GLY A 58 15.95 13.08 0.74
N GLY A 59 17.20 12.69 1.00
CA GLY A 59 17.64 12.03 2.23
C GLY A 59 17.46 10.52 2.21
N GLN A 60 17.47 9.93 1.01
CA GLN A 60 17.50 8.48 0.78
C GLN A 60 18.95 8.03 0.56
N HIS A 61 19.55 7.36 1.54
CA HIS A 61 20.97 7.00 1.52
C HIS A 61 21.22 5.47 1.54
N GLU A 62 20.18 4.68 1.27
CA GLU A 62 20.28 3.23 1.22
C GLU A 62 20.33 2.76 -0.24
N ASP A 63 21.23 1.83 -0.54
CA ASP A 63 21.27 1.19 -1.86
C ASP A 63 19.99 0.40 -2.12
N GLY A 64 19.52 0.38 -3.37
CA GLY A 64 18.34 -0.42 -3.71
C GLY A 64 17.64 0.00 -4.99
N ILE A 65 16.50 -0.63 -5.25
CA ILE A 65 15.67 -0.32 -6.41
C ILE A 65 14.70 0.82 -6.08
N TYR A 66 14.71 1.87 -6.89
CA TYR A 66 13.83 3.03 -6.72
C TYR A 66 13.10 3.39 -8.02
N SER A 67 11.93 3.98 -7.87
CA SER A 67 11.16 4.54 -9.00
C SER A 67 11.60 5.97 -9.28
N VAL A 68 12.04 6.22 -10.51
CA VAL A 68 12.44 7.54 -11.00
C VAL A 68 11.52 7.99 -12.14
N PHE A 69 11.37 9.29 -12.31
CA PHE A 69 10.39 9.91 -13.20
C PHE A 69 11.01 11.04 -14.04
N PRO A 70 11.82 10.71 -15.06
CA PRO A 70 12.39 11.71 -15.96
C PRO A 70 11.32 12.55 -16.68
N VAL A 71 11.69 13.76 -17.11
CA VAL A 71 10.77 14.77 -17.68
C VAL A 71 9.90 14.21 -18.81
N HIS A 72 10.49 13.42 -19.72
CA HIS A 72 9.79 12.86 -20.88
C HIS A 72 9.19 11.46 -20.64
N HIS A 73 9.31 10.93 -19.42
CA HIS A 73 8.79 9.62 -19.02
C HIS A 73 7.94 9.72 -17.76
N PRO A 74 6.71 10.29 -17.86
CA PRO A 74 5.87 10.55 -16.70
C PRO A 74 5.38 9.29 -16.00
N ALA A 75 5.36 8.14 -16.69
CA ALA A 75 5.07 6.85 -16.08
C ALA A 75 6.16 6.41 -15.09
N GLY A 76 7.39 6.87 -15.30
CA GLY A 76 8.57 6.45 -14.56
C GLY A 76 8.97 5.00 -14.84
N PHE A 77 10.10 4.60 -14.26
CA PHE A 77 10.60 3.24 -14.28
C PHE A 77 11.47 2.99 -13.04
N GLN A 78 11.76 1.72 -12.78
CA GLN A 78 12.62 1.32 -11.67
C GLN A 78 14.08 1.28 -12.11
N VAL A 79 14.97 1.80 -11.27
CA VAL A 79 16.42 1.76 -11.42
C VAL A 79 17.06 1.28 -10.13
N TYR A 80 18.24 0.68 -10.20
CA TYR A 80 19.06 0.51 -9.02
C TYR A 80 19.76 1.83 -8.73
N CYS A 81 19.68 2.29 -7.49
CA CYS A 81 20.45 3.43 -7.02
C CYS A 81 21.53 2.94 -6.08
N ASP A 82 22.77 3.30 -6.39
CA ASP A 82 23.89 3.24 -5.45
C ASP A 82 23.96 4.59 -4.71
N MET A 83 23.64 4.52 -3.42
CA MET A 83 23.59 5.65 -2.50
C MET A 83 24.78 5.67 -1.55
N THR A 84 25.69 4.70 -1.63
CA THR A 84 26.80 4.55 -0.69
C THR A 84 28.17 4.80 -1.31
N THR A 85 28.37 4.44 -2.57
CA THR A 85 29.65 4.60 -3.30
C THR A 85 29.86 6.04 -3.74
N ASP A 86 31.08 6.55 -3.56
CA ASP A 86 31.53 7.87 -4.07
C ASP A 86 30.59 9.04 -3.75
N GLY A 87 29.92 8.99 -2.59
CA GLY A 87 28.98 10.03 -2.16
C GLY A 87 27.53 9.83 -2.61
N GLY A 88 27.22 8.72 -3.29
CA GLY A 88 25.86 8.26 -3.59
C GLY A 88 25.13 9.03 -4.71
N GLY A 89 23.92 8.58 -5.01
CA GLY A 89 23.06 9.19 -6.03
C GLY A 89 23.31 8.66 -7.44
N TRP A 90 23.98 7.51 -7.59
CA TRP A 90 24.30 6.90 -8.87
C TRP A 90 23.17 6.00 -9.36
N THR A 91 22.87 6.09 -10.66
CA THR A 91 21.89 5.25 -11.40
C THR A 91 22.58 4.11 -12.15
#